data_AF-A0A929A4P3-F1
#
_entry.id   AF-A0A929A4P3-F1
#
_cell.length_a   1.000
_cell.length_b   1.000
_cell.length_c   1.000
_cell.angle_alpha   90.00
_cell.angle_beta   90.00
_cell.angle_gamma   90.00
#
_symmetry.space_group_name_H-M   'P 1'
#
loop_
_entity.id
_entity.type
_entity.pdbx_description
1 polymer ?
#
loop_
_entity_poly.entity_id
_entity_poly.type
_entity_poly.pdbx_seq_one_letter_code
_entity_poly.pdbx_strand_id
1 'polypeptide(L)'
;MSATTDTTTGGQDLNDPDALLERYQAALQALQQDKIAPLQLIEVLRTRDRLQGLLDNALAKPQVSELSNQFWLQLATLDDRLRTCQKEIATHPDLPQWRQSFRPPESAWWWHFPKPPDVRDRYDWLWDALAIACLTASLALTQDIARRFIDDSFGGVWSSLGALTPAVMTLFAGGGAFTRLGRETVERLFENSPIHRSRWSEVKFGLSATLLALLVLFHTMLPRLALLYNEAGLRNLEAGAYTQAEGNFKRALKLRPNFAQAHYNLAVLYDDLEDAEKAEAQYQLAAQGDITAAFVSLGQQAIANQDYNEAIALSLEGLEQQEDDPSANPETTVNLYRNIAWARVQQANTDLELSSTEQDVLLTDAREALETALSIDPNDGAINCLLAQVLDIQGDPDALDFWQRCLELTSGTNPAELQWRLTARERLMIAESDTAGEVDDVDEPDDADTDEADN
;
A
#
# COMPACT_ATOMS: atom_id res chain seq x y z
N MET A 1 79.09 67.54 45.55
CA MET A 1 79.20 66.09 45.87
C MET A 1 78.13 65.37 45.06
N SER A 2 78.63 64.53 44.15
CA SER A 2 77.97 63.40 43.47
C SER A 2 76.69 63.66 42.68
N ALA A 3 76.91 63.91 41.38
CA ALA A 3 76.07 63.39 40.32
C ALA A 3 76.25 61.86 40.22
N THR A 4 75.16 61.12 40.11
CA THR A 4 75.09 59.85 39.37
C THR A 4 73.66 59.68 38.86
N THR A 5 73.52 59.98 37.58
CA THR A 5 72.47 59.47 36.69
C THR A 5 72.59 57.95 36.59
N ASP A 6 71.52 57.22 36.91
CA ASP A 6 71.39 55.81 36.58
C ASP A 6 70.13 55.62 35.73
N THR A 7 70.28 56.01 34.47
CA THR A 7 69.40 55.65 33.36
C THR A 7 70.27 54.82 32.44
N THR A 8 70.06 53.50 32.35
CA THR A 8 70.15 52.63 31.15
C THR A 8 70.11 51.14 31.55
N THR A 9 68.94 50.53 31.80
CA THR A 9 68.74 49.05 31.80
C THR A 9 67.25 48.67 31.70
N GLY A 10 66.48 49.31 30.82
CA GLY A 10 65.02 49.05 30.71
C GLY A 10 64.53 48.55 29.35
N GLY A 11 65.40 48.47 28.34
CA GLY A 11 64.98 48.29 26.94
C GLY A 11 65.48 47.03 26.22
N GLN A 12 66.38 46.24 26.82
CA GLN A 12 66.97 45.05 26.16
C GLN A 12 66.23 43.74 26.47
N ASP A 13 65.40 43.67 27.52
CA ASP A 13 64.74 42.43 27.99
C ASP A 13 63.43 42.06 27.29
N LEU A 14 62.93 42.88 26.35
CA LEU A 14 61.59 42.66 25.78
C LEU A 14 61.57 41.70 24.59
N ASN A 15 62.72 41.44 23.96
CA ASN A 15 62.85 40.62 22.75
C ASN A 15 63.90 39.51 22.89
N ASP A 16 64.38 39.24 24.11
CA ASP A 16 65.27 38.12 24.37
C ASP A 16 64.50 36.78 24.21
N PRO A 17 64.92 35.89 23.29
CA PRO A 17 64.22 34.63 23.04
C PRO A 17 64.06 33.75 24.29
N ASP A 18 65.10 33.64 25.12
CA ASP A 18 65.11 32.76 26.29
C ASP A 18 64.20 33.32 27.40
N ALA A 19 64.26 34.63 27.65
CA ALA A 19 63.35 35.30 28.58
C ALA A 19 61.86 35.20 28.17
N LEU A 20 61.56 35.18 26.87
CA LEU A 20 60.19 34.98 26.39
C LEU A 20 59.71 33.53 26.53
N LEU A 21 60.60 32.55 26.36
CA LEU A 21 60.28 31.15 26.68
C LEU A 21 60.01 30.95 28.16
N GLU A 22 60.81 31.55 29.04
CA GLU A 22 60.57 31.49 30.49
C GLU A 22 59.22 32.11 30.87
N ARG A 23 58.88 33.27 30.29
CA ARG A 23 57.57 33.90 30.48
C ARG A 23 56.43 33.03 29.96
N TYR A 24 56.59 32.41 28.80
CA TYR A 24 55.58 31.50 28.25
C TYR A 24 55.40 30.27 29.14
N GLN A 25 56.49 29.70 29.65
CA GLN A 25 56.46 28.60 30.59
C GLN A 25 55.76 28.97 31.90
N ALA A 26 56.04 30.15 32.46
CA ALA A 26 55.40 30.64 33.68
C ALA A 26 53.90 30.90 33.48
N ALA A 27 53.53 31.52 32.35
CA ALA A 27 52.14 31.78 32.00
C ALA A 27 51.35 30.47 31.81
N LEU A 28 51.96 29.45 31.20
CA LEU A 28 51.36 28.11 31.06
C LEU A 28 51.22 27.36 32.38
N GLN A 29 52.15 27.53 33.33
CA GLN A 29 51.99 26.97 34.68
C GLN A 29 50.79 27.59 35.41
N ALA A 30 50.53 28.88 35.21
CA ALA A 30 49.37 29.56 35.78
C ALA A 30 48.03 29.04 35.26
N LEU A 31 47.99 28.37 34.10
CA LEU A 31 46.78 27.76 33.53
C LEU A 31 46.39 26.41 34.17
N GLN A 32 47.21 25.81 35.05
CA GLN A 32 46.97 24.48 35.63
C GLN A 32 45.93 24.46 36.77
N GLN A 33 45.02 25.43 36.83
CA GLN A 33 43.98 25.55 37.85
C GLN A 33 42.59 25.24 37.27
N ASP A 34 41.66 24.73 38.10
CA ASP A 34 40.29 24.31 37.69
C ASP A 34 39.47 25.41 36.97
N LYS A 35 39.83 26.68 37.14
CA LYS A 35 39.25 27.82 36.42
C LYS A 35 40.35 28.76 35.94
N ILE A 36 40.47 28.88 34.62
CA ILE A 36 41.39 29.82 33.99
C ILE A 36 40.85 31.24 34.17
N ALA A 37 41.62 32.12 34.80
CA ALA A 37 41.26 33.53 34.89
C ALA A 37 41.49 34.24 33.53
N PRO A 38 40.66 35.24 33.17
CA PRO A 38 40.80 35.94 31.88
C PRO A 38 42.18 36.55 31.66
N LEU A 39 42.77 37.10 32.73
CA LEU A 39 44.11 37.70 32.71
C LEU A 39 45.22 36.66 32.44
N GLN A 40 45.08 35.44 32.97
CA GLN A 40 46.05 34.36 32.74
C GLN A 40 45.99 33.87 31.29
N LEU A 41 44.77 33.71 30.75
CA LEU A 41 44.59 33.25 29.38
C LEU A 41 45.13 34.26 28.36
N ILE A 42 44.79 35.55 28.52
CA ILE A 42 45.25 36.57 27.58
C ILE A 42 46.77 36.76 27.65
N GLU A 43 47.38 36.57 28.83
CA GLU A 43 48.83 36.60 28.99
C GLU A 43 49.52 35.49 28.20
N VAL A 44 48.99 34.25 28.26
CA VAL A 44 49.49 33.12 27.47
C VAL A 44 49.38 33.39 25.97
N LEU A 45 48.20 33.82 25.50
CA LEU A 45 47.95 34.09 24.07
C LEU A 45 48.86 35.19 23.54
N ARG A 46 48.97 36.32 24.27
CA ARG A 46 49.83 37.45 23.88
C ARG A 46 51.32 37.07 23.92
N THR A 47 51.73 36.24 24.87
CA THR A 47 53.12 35.78 24.97
C THR A 47 53.45 34.86 23.79
N ARG A 48 52.52 33.99 23.39
CA ARG A 48 52.70 33.15 22.20
C ARG A 48 52.70 33.93 20.89
N ASP A 49 51.91 35.00 20.79
CA ASP A 49 51.96 35.94 19.65
C ASP A 49 53.32 36.61 19.52
N ARG A 50 53.91 37.04 20.65
CA ARG A 50 55.26 37.64 20.66
C ARG A 50 56.33 36.65 20.26
N LEU A 51 56.25 35.41 20.75
CA LEU A 51 57.13 34.33 20.31
C LEU A 51 56.97 34.06 18.81
N GLN A 52 55.74 34.07 18.28
CA GLN A 52 55.51 33.92 16.85
C GLN A 52 56.20 35.04 16.05
N GLY A 53 56.09 36.29 16.49
CA GLY A 53 56.77 37.41 15.84
C GLY A 53 58.29 37.27 15.81
N LEU A 54 58.91 36.65 16.84
CA LEU A 54 60.34 36.33 16.80
C LEU A 54 60.67 35.23 15.80
N LEU A 55 59.86 34.17 15.73
CA LEU A 55 60.03 33.08 14.76
C LEU A 55 59.93 33.59 13.33
N ASP A 56 58.92 34.40 13.04
CA ASP A 56 58.68 34.95 11.71
C ASP A 56 59.87 35.83 11.27
N ASN A 57 60.42 36.62 12.20
CA ASN A 57 61.60 37.45 11.96
C ASN A 57 62.87 36.61 11.73
N ALA A 58 63.08 35.56 12.53
CA ALA A 58 64.23 34.66 12.41
C ALA A 58 64.19 33.88 11.07
N LEU A 59 63.00 33.44 10.66
CA LEU A 59 62.78 32.78 9.36
C LEU A 59 62.98 33.74 8.18
N ALA A 60 62.59 35.01 8.33
CA ALA A 60 62.76 36.03 7.29
C ALA A 60 64.21 36.53 7.13
N LYS A 61 65.05 36.44 8.18
CA LYS A 61 66.44 36.92 8.17
C LYS A 61 67.41 35.88 8.76
N PRO A 62 67.72 34.78 8.04
CA PRO A 62 68.48 33.65 8.58
C PRO A 62 69.91 33.99 9.02
N GLN A 63 70.51 35.06 8.49
CA GLN A 63 71.93 35.41 8.69
C GLN A 63 72.21 36.22 9.97
N VAL A 64 71.18 36.64 10.74
CA VAL A 64 71.35 37.62 11.83
C VAL A 64 70.97 37.06 13.21
N SER A 65 70.21 35.98 13.29
CA SER A 65 69.77 35.41 14.57
C SER A 65 69.62 33.89 14.47
N GLU A 66 70.66 33.15 14.84
CA GLU A 66 70.56 31.70 15.03
C GLU A 66 69.87 31.42 16.37
N LEU A 67 68.58 31.09 16.32
CA LEU A 67 67.87 30.52 17.48
C LEU A 67 68.44 29.13 17.78
N SER A 68 68.75 28.85 19.03
CA SER A 68 69.36 27.58 19.43
C SER A 68 68.41 26.38 19.18
N ASN A 69 68.95 25.19 18.94
CA ASN A 69 68.14 23.97 18.85
C ASN A 69 67.35 23.70 20.14
N GLN A 70 67.90 24.12 21.29
CA GLN A 70 67.24 24.00 22.59
C GLN A 70 65.98 24.89 22.67
N PHE A 71 66.03 26.10 22.11
CA PHE A 71 64.88 27.00 22.03
C PHE A 71 63.71 26.34 21.28
N TRP A 72 63.99 25.74 20.11
CA TRP A 72 62.96 25.05 19.32
C TRP A 72 62.33 23.87 20.06
N LEU A 73 63.13 23.05 20.73
CA LEU A 73 62.66 21.92 21.53
C LEU A 73 61.78 22.37 22.69
N GLN A 74 62.20 23.42 23.41
CA GLN A 74 61.44 23.98 24.52
C GLN A 74 60.11 24.58 24.04
N LEU A 75 60.12 25.35 22.96
CA LEU A 75 58.90 25.91 22.38
C LEU A 75 57.90 24.80 21.99
N ALA A 76 58.36 23.75 21.31
CA ALA A 76 57.51 22.64 20.92
C ALA A 76 56.89 21.94 22.14
N THR A 77 57.66 21.76 23.22
CA THR A 77 57.19 21.18 24.48
C THR A 77 56.14 22.07 25.15
N LEU A 78 56.32 23.39 25.15
CA LEU A 78 55.36 24.34 25.72
C LEU A 78 54.07 24.43 24.88
N ASP A 79 54.17 24.36 23.56
CA ASP A 79 53.01 24.31 22.67
C ASP A 79 52.18 23.03 22.87
N ASP A 80 52.82 21.89 23.13
CA ASP A 80 52.13 20.63 23.47
C ASP A 80 51.37 20.74 24.82
N ARG A 81 51.99 21.40 25.81
CA ARG A 81 51.30 21.71 27.07
C ARG A 81 50.10 22.63 26.87
N LEU A 82 50.23 23.64 26.03
CA LEU A 82 49.11 24.52 25.69
C LEU A 82 47.95 23.75 25.05
N ARG A 83 48.24 22.80 24.16
CA ARG A 83 47.24 21.91 23.55
C ARG A 83 46.55 21.01 24.58
N THR A 84 47.24 20.62 25.64
CA THR A 84 46.63 19.83 26.72
C THR A 84 45.51 20.61 27.44
N CYS A 85 45.61 21.94 27.50
CA CYS A 85 44.57 22.83 28.08
C CYS A 85 43.49 23.26 27.07
N GLN A 86 43.43 22.65 25.88
CA GLN A 86 42.55 23.07 24.78
C GLN A 86 41.07 23.12 25.18
N LYS A 87 40.59 22.15 25.98
CA LYS A 87 39.18 22.03 26.33
C LYS A 87 38.71 23.20 27.20
N GLU A 88 39.53 23.57 28.17
CA GLU A 88 39.28 24.66 29.11
C GLU A 88 39.39 26.02 28.40
N ILE A 89 40.38 26.16 27.50
CA ILE A 89 40.57 27.39 26.72
C ILE A 89 39.42 27.58 25.73
N ALA A 90 39.04 26.52 24.99
CA ALA A 90 37.98 26.59 23.98
C ALA A 90 36.60 26.92 24.56
N THR A 91 36.39 26.66 25.85
CA THR A 91 35.14 26.91 26.57
C THR A 91 35.13 28.24 27.34
N HIS A 92 36.22 29.02 27.30
CA HIS A 92 36.33 30.29 28.01
C HIS A 92 35.37 31.37 27.42
N PRO A 93 34.56 32.05 28.26
CA PRO A 93 33.47 32.93 27.80
C PRO A 93 33.96 34.16 27.03
N ASP A 94 35.13 34.70 27.38
CA ASP A 94 35.64 35.95 26.78
C ASP A 94 36.37 35.75 25.44
N LEU A 95 36.78 34.50 25.13
CA LEU A 95 37.60 34.20 23.97
C LEU A 95 36.94 34.59 22.62
N PRO A 96 35.63 34.37 22.38
CA PRO A 96 34.95 34.86 21.19
C PRO A 96 34.98 36.39 21.05
N GLN A 97 34.80 37.12 22.15
CA GLN A 97 34.82 38.59 22.15
C GLN A 97 36.23 39.12 21.83
N TRP A 98 37.27 38.46 22.35
CA TRP A 98 38.66 38.79 22.03
C TRP A 98 39.02 38.53 20.58
N ARG A 99 38.57 37.42 19.99
CA ARG A 99 38.78 37.14 18.55
C ARG A 99 38.17 38.24 17.66
N GLN A 100 36.99 38.75 18.01
CA GLN A 100 36.36 39.84 17.27
C GLN A 100 37.12 41.16 17.41
N SER A 101 37.70 41.42 18.59
CA SER A 101 38.39 42.66 18.92
C SER A 101 39.82 42.71 18.36
N PHE A 102 40.59 41.64 18.56
CA PHE A 102 42.01 41.57 18.19
C PHE A 102 42.28 41.04 16.78
N ARG A 103 41.31 40.31 16.20
CA ARG A 103 41.40 39.73 14.84
C ARG A 103 42.73 39.02 14.57
N PRO A 104 43.11 38.01 15.39
CA PRO A 104 44.33 37.24 15.15
C PRO A 104 44.27 36.55 13.77
N PRO A 105 45.42 36.35 13.11
CA PRO A 105 45.48 35.65 11.82
C PRO A 105 45.11 34.17 12.00
N GLU A 106 44.53 33.55 10.96
CA GLU A 106 44.14 32.14 11.01
C GLU A 106 45.31 31.18 11.26
N SER A 107 46.55 31.59 10.94
CA SER A 107 47.78 30.85 11.23
C SER A 107 48.09 30.73 12.72
N ALA A 108 47.52 31.60 13.57
CA ALA A 108 47.72 31.60 15.01
C ALA A 108 46.79 30.60 15.69
N TRP A 109 47.04 29.30 15.48
CA TRP A 109 46.16 28.20 15.94
C TRP A 109 45.81 28.26 17.43
N TRP A 110 46.68 28.82 18.28
CA TRP A 110 46.45 28.99 19.72
C TRP A 110 45.29 29.95 20.05
N TRP A 111 44.86 30.79 19.11
CA TRP A 111 43.64 31.57 19.24
C TRP A 111 42.39 30.78 18.83
N HIS A 112 42.51 29.70 18.06
CA HIS A 112 41.42 29.04 17.34
C HIS A 112 41.19 27.58 17.78
N PHE A 113 41.12 27.34 19.09
CA PHE A 113 40.74 26.01 19.59
C PHE A 113 39.29 25.64 19.23
N PRO A 114 39.04 24.42 18.71
CA PRO A 114 37.69 23.94 18.44
C PRO A 114 36.92 23.72 19.74
N LYS A 115 35.65 24.15 19.78
CA LYS A 115 34.76 23.96 20.91
C LYS A 115 34.44 22.46 21.06
N PRO A 116 34.46 21.87 22.27
CA PRO A 116 34.04 20.49 22.47
C PRO A 116 32.55 20.32 22.06
N PRO A 117 32.17 19.19 21.44
CA PRO A 117 30.78 18.94 21.07
C PRO A 117 29.88 18.93 22.31
N ASP A 118 28.67 19.51 22.22
CA ASP A 118 27.69 19.41 23.29
C ASP A 118 27.26 17.94 23.46
N VAL A 119 26.95 17.51 24.68
CA VAL A 119 26.54 16.13 24.96
C VAL A 119 25.25 15.77 24.23
N ARG A 120 24.40 16.78 23.97
CA ARG A 120 23.15 16.63 23.19
C ARG A 120 23.40 16.41 21.70
N ASP A 121 24.42 17.07 21.14
CA ASP A 121 24.80 16.93 19.73
C ASP A 121 25.35 15.51 19.41
N ARG A 122 25.66 14.71 20.44
CA ARG A 122 26.06 13.30 20.29
C ARG A 122 25.00 12.45 19.57
N TYR A 123 23.72 12.82 19.66
CA TYR A 123 22.62 12.09 19.04
C TYR A 123 22.08 12.74 17.76
N ASP A 124 22.64 13.86 17.30
CA ASP A 124 22.14 14.54 16.09
C ASP A 124 22.20 13.65 14.86
N TRP A 125 23.28 12.85 14.71
CA TRP A 125 23.42 11.90 13.62
C TRP A 125 22.29 10.86 13.60
N LEU A 126 21.78 10.46 14.78
CA LEU A 126 20.70 9.50 14.91
C LEU A 126 19.37 10.13 14.49
N TRP A 127 19.08 11.34 14.97
CA TRP A 127 17.87 12.07 14.58
C TRP A 127 17.85 12.39 13.09
N ASP A 128 18.99 12.79 12.52
CA ASP A 128 19.11 13.02 11.08
C ASP A 128 18.94 11.73 10.27
N ALA A 129 19.50 10.60 10.73
CA ALA A 129 19.28 9.31 10.09
C ALA A 129 17.80 8.87 10.15
N LEU A 130 17.14 9.04 11.29
CA LEU A 130 15.72 8.76 11.45
C LEU A 130 14.86 9.66 10.56
N ALA A 131 15.19 10.95 10.45
CA ALA A 131 14.49 11.88 9.58
C ALA A 131 14.60 11.47 8.10
N ILE A 132 15.80 11.06 7.66
CA ILE A 132 16.02 10.53 6.31
C ILE A 132 15.18 9.26 6.06
N ALA A 133 15.13 8.35 7.04
CA ALA A 133 14.30 7.15 6.94
C ALA A 133 12.81 7.51 6.81
N CYS A 134 12.30 8.43 7.65
CA CYS A 134 10.91 8.89 7.58
C CYS A 134 10.57 9.56 6.24
N LEU A 135 11.46 10.40 5.70
CA LEU A 135 11.28 11.04 4.39
C LEU A 135 11.31 10.02 3.25
N THR A 136 12.18 9.02 3.33
CA THR A 136 12.26 7.93 2.34
C THR A 136 10.98 7.10 2.35
N ALA A 137 10.46 6.74 3.53
CA ALA A 137 9.19 6.04 3.66
C ALA A 137 8.00 6.91 3.17
N SER A 138 8.01 8.20 3.50
CA SER A 138 6.99 9.16 3.04
C SER A 138 6.98 9.26 1.52
N LEU A 139 8.16 9.24 0.89
CA LEU A 139 8.28 9.24 -0.57
C LEU A 139 7.69 7.98 -1.18
N ALA A 140 8.00 6.80 -0.64
CA ALA A 140 7.46 5.54 -1.11
C ALA A 140 5.92 5.51 -1.03
N LEU A 141 5.36 5.96 0.10
CA LEU A 141 3.91 6.08 0.27
C LEU A 141 3.28 7.08 -0.69
N THR A 142 3.93 8.22 -0.91
CA THR A 142 3.45 9.24 -1.86
C THR A 142 3.39 8.67 -3.28
N GLN A 143 4.39 7.89 -3.68
CA GLN A 143 4.41 7.23 -5.00
C GLN A 143 3.31 6.17 -5.14
N ASP A 144 3.10 5.33 -4.12
CA ASP A 144 2.02 4.35 -4.10
C ASP A 144 0.65 5.04 -4.20
N ILE A 145 0.41 6.06 -3.37
CA ILE A 145 -0.83 6.84 -3.38
C ILE A 145 -1.04 7.49 -4.76
N ALA A 146 -0.02 8.17 -5.29
CA ALA A 146 -0.13 8.90 -6.54
C ALA A 146 -0.51 8.01 -7.72
N ARG A 147 0.08 6.81 -7.84
CA ARG A 147 -0.23 5.85 -8.92
C ARG A 147 -1.72 5.46 -8.94
N ARG A 148 -2.38 5.41 -7.78
CA ARG A 148 -3.82 5.07 -7.68
C ARG A 148 -4.75 6.17 -8.23
N PHE A 149 -4.25 7.38 -8.47
CA PHE A 149 -5.05 8.53 -8.92
C PHE A 149 -4.66 9.08 -10.31
N ILE A 150 -3.48 8.74 -10.86
CA ILE A 150 -2.92 9.43 -12.04
C ILE A 150 -3.50 8.94 -13.39
N ASP A 151 -3.84 7.67 -13.55
CA ASP A 151 -4.08 7.10 -14.89
C ASP A 151 -5.58 7.02 -15.29
N ASP A 152 -6.35 8.12 -15.33
CA ASP A 152 -7.46 8.31 -16.34
C ASP A 152 -8.70 9.10 -15.86
N SER A 153 -8.95 9.26 -14.56
CA SER A 153 -10.28 9.78 -14.12
C SER A 153 -10.35 11.29 -13.87
N PHE A 154 -9.23 12.02 -13.88
CA PHE A 154 -9.21 13.47 -13.65
C PHE A 154 -8.94 14.24 -14.96
N GLY A 155 -9.85 14.13 -15.92
CA GLY A 155 -9.83 14.86 -17.20
C GLY A 155 -10.02 16.38 -17.09
N GLY A 156 -9.38 17.06 -16.14
CA GLY A 156 -9.41 18.53 -16.09
C GLY A 156 -8.67 19.19 -14.92
N VAL A 157 -8.57 18.54 -13.75
CA VAL A 157 -7.92 19.15 -12.58
C VAL A 157 -6.41 18.93 -12.58
N TRP A 158 -5.95 17.77 -13.06
CA TRP A 158 -4.52 17.41 -13.06
C TRP A 158 -3.84 17.57 -14.42
N SER A 159 -4.55 17.90 -15.50
CA SER A 159 -3.92 18.21 -16.81
C SER A 159 -3.06 19.48 -16.76
N SER A 160 -3.35 20.41 -15.85
CA SER A 160 -2.51 21.60 -15.56
C SER A 160 -1.27 21.27 -14.72
N LEU A 161 -1.29 20.16 -13.98
CA LEU A 161 -0.17 19.62 -13.19
C LEU A 161 0.54 18.44 -13.90
N GLY A 162 0.01 17.96 -15.03
CA GLY A 162 0.58 16.86 -15.83
C GLY A 162 1.94 17.20 -16.44
N ALA A 163 2.27 18.49 -16.57
CA ALA A 163 3.60 18.96 -16.88
C ALA A 163 4.57 18.87 -15.68
N LEU A 164 4.04 18.81 -14.45
CA LEU A 164 4.84 18.60 -13.26
C LEU A 164 5.14 17.14 -13.03
N THR A 165 4.36 16.16 -13.48
CA THR A 165 4.61 14.73 -13.14
C THR A 165 5.98 14.22 -13.59
N PRO A 166 6.42 14.45 -14.84
CA PRO A 166 7.79 14.11 -15.25
C PRO A 166 8.81 15.00 -14.56
N ALA A 167 8.54 16.29 -14.35
CA ALA A 167 9.47 17.22 -13.71
C ALA A 167 9.71 16.89 -12.22
N VAL A 168 8.65 16.53 -11.50
CA VAL A 168 8.58 16.01 -10.14
C VAL A 168 9.30 14.67 -10.09
N MET A 169 8.96 13.71 -10.94
CA MET A 169 9.65 12.41 -11.00
C MET A 169 11.12 12.53 -11.42
N THR A 170 11.50 13.50 -12.26
CA THR A 170 12.88 13.76 -12.70
C THR A 170 13.67 14.52 -11.63
N LEU A 171 13.06 15.47 -10.94
CA LEU A 171 13.58 16.09 -9.72
C LEU A 171 13.82 15.04 -8.62
N PHE A 172 13.01 13.98 -8.57
CA PHE A 172 13.07 12.92 -7.56
C PHE A 172 13.98 11.74 -7.93
N ALA A 173 14.10 11.37 -9.21
CA ALA A 173 15.06 10.36 -9.68
C ALA A 173 16.53 10.80 -9.52
N GLY A 174 16.76 12.12 -9.46
CA GLY A 174 18.09 12.68 -9.30
C GLY A 174 18.71 12.55 -7.90
N GLY A 175 17.94 12.25 -6.85
CA GLY A 175 18.36 11.99 -5.44
C GLY A 175 19.15 13.09 -4.70
N GLY A 176 19.92 13.93 -5.41
CA GLY A 176 20.90 14.86 -4.87
C GLY A 176 20.49 16.33 -4.93
N ALA A 177 19.54 16.71 -5.79
CA ALA A 177 19.16 18.11 -5.98
C ALA A 177 18.22 18.61 -4.88
N PHE A 178 17.16 17.84 -4.56
CA PHE A 178 16.22 18.20 -3.49
C PHE A 178 16.84 18.06 -2.09
N THR A 179 17.81 17.17 -1.90
CA THR A 179 18.50 17.03 -0.61
C THR A 179 19.45 18.19 -0.33
N ARG A 180 20.00 18.90 -1.34
CA ARG A 180 20.81 20.11 -1.12
C ARG A 180 19.94 21.37 -1.02
N LEU A 181 19.08 21.62 -2.01
CA LEU A 181 18.17 22.78 -2.01
C LEU A 181 17.18 22.73 -0.84
N GLY A 182 16.64 21.56 -0.52
CA GLY A 182 15.78 21.35 0.64
C GLY A 182 16.51 21.57 1.96
N ARG A 183 17.76 21.08 2.10
CA ARG A 183 18.59 21.37 3.28
C ARG A 183 18.83 22.86 3.46
N GLU A 184 19.30 23.55 2.42
CA GLU A 184 19.56 24.99 2.49
C GLU A 184 18.30 25.80 2.79
N THR A 185 17.14 25.39 2.26
CA THR A 185 15.86 26.07 2.53
C THR A 185 15.42 25.85 3.97
N VAL A 186 15.52 24.63 4.47
CA VAL A 186 15.19 24.28 5.86
C VAL A 186 16.15 24.97 6.83
N GLU A 187 17.44 25.02 6.52
CA GLU A 187 18.46 25.74 7.29
C GLU A 187 18.16 27.24 7.35
N ARG A 188 17.85 27.90 6.22
CA ARG A 188 17.44 29.32 6.19
C ARG A 188 16.17 29.59 7.00
N LEU A 189 15.21 28.67 7.00
CA LEU A 189 13.99 28.78 7.81
C LEU A 189 14.31 28.66 9.31
N PHE A 190 15.24 27.79 9.69
CA PHE A 190 15.66 27.67 11.08
C PHE A 190 16.57 28.81 11.55
N GLU A 191 17.39 29.40 10.67
CA GLU A 191 18.19 30.59 10.99
C GLU A 191 17.32 31.80 11.33
N ASN A 192 16.14 31.90 10.72
CA ASN A 192 15.15 32.94 10.98
C ASN A 192 14.18 32.61 12.13
N SER A 193 14.37 31.47 12.82
CA SER A 193 13.48 30.94 13.84
C SER A 193 14.11 31.03 15.24
N PRO A 194 13.33 31.22 16.32
CA PRO A 194 13.85 31.25 17.70
C PRO A 194 14.34 29.88 18.24
N ILE A 195 14.54 28.88 17.37
CA ILE A 195 14.91 27.51 17.76
C ILE A 195 16.42 27.41 17.95
N HIS A 196 16.85 27.01 19.16
CA HIS A 196 18.25 26.76 19.47
C HIS A 196 18.85 25.70 18.54
N ARG A 197 20.08 25.92 18.04
CA ARG A 197 20.77 25.04 17.07
C ARG A 197 20.80 23.57 17.50
N SER A 198 20.94 23.30 18.79
CA SER A 198 20.97 21.94 19.35
C SER A 198 19.65 21.15 19.21
N ARG A 199 18.54 21.77 18.77
CA ARG A 199 17.24 21.09 18.57
C ARG A 199 16.87 20.92 17.10
N TRP A 200 17.72 21.36 16.17
CA TRP A 200 17.37 21.34 14.74
C TRP A 200 17.14 19.93 14.22
N SER A 201 17.96 18.96 14.60
CA SER A 201 17.81 17.56 14.17
C SER A 201 16.57 16.90 14.79
N GLU A 202 16.24 17.20 16.05
CA GLU A 202 14.98 16.76 16.68
C GLU A 202 13.74 17.31 15.95
N VAL A 203 13.74 18.61 15.59
CA VAL A 203 12.61 19.23 14.87
C VAL A 203 12.48 18.69 13.45
N LYS A 204 13.60 18.51 12.73
CA LYS A 204 13.62 17.86 11.40
C LYS A 204 12.97 16.48 11.46
N PHE A 205 13.38 15.68 12.44
CA PHE A 205 12.76 14.37 12.68
C PHE A 205 11.26 14.51 12.96
N GLY A 206 10.84 15.38 13.88
CA GLY A 206 9.43 15.60 14.19
C GLY A 206 8.56 15.98 12.98
N LEU A 207 9.05 16.87 12.12
CA LEU A 207 8.36 17.24 10.87
C LEU A 207 8.28 16.07 9.88
N SER A 208 9.37 15.31 9.72
CA SER A 208 9.36 14.14 8.84
C SER A 208 8.46 13.01 9.35
N ALA A 209 8.41 12.80 10.67
CA ALA A 209 7.57 11.79 11.31
C ALA A 209 6.09 12.17 11.25
N THR A 210 5.75 13.45 11.42
CA THR A 210 4.37 13.94 11.26
C THR A 210 3.88 13.82 9.82
N LEU A 211 4.72 14.16 8.83
CA LEU A 211 4.40 13.92 7.43
C LEU A 211 4.13 12.43 7.15
N LEU A 212 5.03 11.55 7.61
CA LEU A 212 4.87 10.11 7.45
C LEU A 212 3.58 9.62 8.10
N ALA A 213 3.28 10.07 9.32
CA ALA A 213 2.06 9.69 10.04
C ALA A 213 0.78 10.13 9.30
N LEU A 214 0.77 11.34 8.72
CA LEU A 214 -0.35 11.82 7.91
C LEU A 214 -0.53 10.98 6.64
N LEU A 215 0.56 10.60 5.97
CA LEU A 215 0.52 9.75 4.78
C LEU A 215 0.07 8.33 5.10
N VAL A 216 0.54 7.74 6.20
CA VAL A 216 0.09 6.44 6.68
C VAL A 216 -1.40 6.49 7.02
N LEU A 217 -1.85 7.53 7.74
CA LEU A 217 -3.27 7.72 8.04
C LEU A 217 -4.12 7.86 6.78
N PHE A 218 -3.65 8.59 5.78
CA PHE A 218 -4.36 8.70 4.50
C PHE A 218 -4.40 7.36 3.77
N HIS A 219 -3.28 6.63 3.74
CA HIS A 219 -3.19 5.31 3.12
C HIS A 219 -4.15 4.30 3.77
N THR A 220 -4.27 4.30 5.11
CA THR A 220 -5.22 3.41 5.81
C THR A 220 -6.68 3.75 5.55
N MET A 221 -6.99 4.95 5.05
CA MET A 221 -8.34 5.35 4.64
C MET A 221 -8.69 4.91 3.20
N LEU A 222 -7.71 4.55 2.36
CA LEU A 222 -7.96 4.16 0.95
C LEU A 222 -8.94 2.99 0.80
N PRO A 223 -8.90 1.92 1.61
CA PRO A 223 -9.87 0.82 1.50
C PRO A 223 -11.31 1.25 1.78
N ARG A 224 -11.52 2.24 2.68
CA ARG A 224 -12.87 2.79 2.94
C ARG A 224 -13.37 3.61 1.76
N LEU A 225 -12.48 4.37 1.12
CA LEU A 225 -12.82 5.09 -0.11
C LEU A 225 -13.18 4.12 -1.24
N ALA A 226 -12.48 2.98 -1.35
CA ALA A 226 -12.80 1.93 -2.32
C ALA A 226 -14.23 1.40 -2.13
N LEU A 227 -14.64 1.15 -0.88
CA LEU A 227 -16.01 0.72 -0.55
C LEU A 227 -17.05 1.76 -1.00
N LEU A 228 -16.82 3.05 -0.70
CA LEU A 228 -17.74 4.11 -1.11
C LEU A 228 -17.90 4.22 -2.64
N TYR A 229 -16.80 4.05 -3.38
CA TYR A 229 -16.87 4.00 -4.84
C TYR A 229 -17.62 2.77 -5.34
N ASN A 230 -17.44 1.60 -4.72
CA ASN A 230 -18.20 0.40 -5.07
C ASN A 230 -19.71 0.57 -4.85
N GLU A 231 -20.11 1.12 -3.69
CA GLU A 231 -21.52 1.42 -3.40
C GLU A 231 -22.10 2.49 -4.33
N ALA A 232 -21.31 3.48 -4.72
CA ALA A 232 -21.71 4.45 -5.74
C ALA A 232 -21.84 3.80 -7.13
N GLY A 233 -20.98 2.84 -7.45
CA GLY A 233 -21.06 2.05 -8.68
C GLY A 233 -22.35 1.26 -8.75
N LEU A 234 -22.69 0.53 -7.68
CA LEU A 234 -23.91 -0.27 -7.58
C LEU A 234 -25.17 0.59 -7.75
N ARG A 235 -25.26 1.74 -7.07
CA ARG A 235 -26.38 2.67 -7.24
C ARG A 235 -26.51 3.22 -8.66
N ASN A 236 -25.40 3.40 -9.37
CA ASN A 236 -25.44 3.82 -10.77
C ASN A 236 -25.86 2.67 -11.70
N LEU A 237 -25.45 1.44 -11.39
CA LEU A 237 -25.87 0.24 -12.12
C LEU A 237 -27.40 0.07 -12.02
N GLU A 238 -27.95 0.11 -10.80
CA GLU A 238 -29.41 0.05 -10.55
C GLU A 238 -30.18 1.17 -11.27
N ALA A 239 -29.56 2.33 -11.46
CA ALA A 239 -30.14 3.46 -12.19
C ALA A 239 -29.96 3.38 -13.72
N GLY A 240 -29.32 2.34 -14.25
CA GLY A 240 -28.98 2.18 -15.67
C GLY A 240 -27.89 3.14 -16.17
N ALA A 241 -27.18 3.82 -15.25
CA ALA A 241 -26.09 4.75 -15.56
C ALA A 241 -24.75 4.01 -15.73
N TYR A 242 -24.68 3.09 -16.70
CA TYR A 242 -23.58 2.14 -16.90
C TYR A 242 -22.18 2.76 -16.96
N THR A 243 -22.02 3.88 -17.68
CA THR A 243 -20.72 4.57 -17.78
C THR A 243 -20.22 5.12 -16.43
N GLN A 244 -21.13 5.58 -15.58
CA GLN A 244 -20.80 6.07 -14.24
C GLN A 244 -20.53 4.91 -13.29
N ALA A 245 -21.28 3.80 -13.43
CA ALA A 245 -21.07 2.57 -12.69
C ALA A 245 -19.66 2.01 -12.96
N GLU A 246 -19.30 1.85 -14.23
CA GLU A 246 -17.98 1.37 -14.66
C GLU A 246 -16.85 2.23 -14.09
N GLY A 247 -16.99 3.56 -14.23
CA GLY A 247 -16.01 4.51 -13.71
C GLY A 247 -15.84 4.41 -12.19
N ASN A 248 -16.92 4.18 -11.45
CA ASN A 248 -16.88 4.03 -10.00
C ASN A 248 -16.28 2.67 -9.56
N PHE A 249 -16.64 1.56 -10.19
CA PHE A 249 -16.02 0.26 -9.91
C PHE A 249 -14.51 0.28 -10.23
N LYS A 250 -14.11 0.82 -11.38
CA LYS A 250 -12.69 0.99 -11.74
C LYS A 250 -11.94 1.86 -10.72
N ARG A 251 -12.56 2.91 -10.17
CA ARG A 251 -11.96 3.70 -9.07
C ARG A 251 -11.82 2.89 -7.79
N ALA A 252 -12.82 2.09 -7.42
CA ALA A 252 -12.74 1.19 -6.28
C ALA A 252 -11.54 0.24 -6.41
N LEU A 253 -11.37 -0.37 -7.60
CA LEU A 253 -10.27 -1.28 -7.92
C LEU A 253 -8.91 -0.57 -7.95
N LYS A 254 -8.82 0.68 -8.39
CA LYS A 254 -7.56 1.45 -8.28
C LYS A 254 -7.14 1.69 -6.83
N LEU A 255 -8.10 1.91 -5.94
CA LEU A 255 -7.84 2.14 -4.52
C LEU A 255 -7.55 0.83 -3.77
N ARG A 256 -8.21 -0.26 -4.16
CA ARG A 256 -8.03 -1.60 -3.63
C ARG A 256 -8.08 -2.61 -4.79
N PRO A 257 -6.91 -2.97 -5.38
CA PRO A 257 -6.87 -3.86 -6.53
C PRO A 257 -7.49 -5.23 -6.28
N ASN A 258 -7.30 -5.80 -5.09
CA ASN A 258 -7.85 -7.10 -4.74
C ASN A 258 -9.24 -6.97 -4.08
N PHE A 259 -10.08 -6.06 -4.56
CA PHE A 259 -11.43 -5.88 -4.01
C PHE A 259 -12.41 -6.78 -4.74
N ALA A 260 -12.51 -8.04 -4.30
CA ALA A 260 -13.30 -9.09 -4.96
C ALA A 260 -14.75 -8.68 -5.26
N GLN A 261 -15.44 -8.03 -4.31
CA GLN A 261 -16.79 -7.53 -4.54
C GLN A 261 -16.88 -6.49 -5.67
N ALA A 262 -15.88 -5.62 -5.82
CA ALA A 262 -15.87 -4.64 -6.91
C ALA A 262 -15.55 -5.28 -8.26
N HIS A 263 -14.76 -6.36 -8.28
CA HIS A 263 -14.61 -7.20 -9.47
C HIS A 263 -15.92 -7.87 -9.85
N TYR A 264 -16.62 -8.51 -8.90
CA TYR A 264 -17.92 -9.13 -9.14
C TYR A 264 -18.94 -8.12 -9.69
N ASN A 265 -19.09 -6.96 -9.04
CA ASN A 265 -20.04 -5.94 -9.50
C ASN A 265 -19.67 -5.36 -10.88
N LEU A 266 -18.37 -5.25 -11.19
CA LEU A 266 -17.92 -4.84 -12.53
C LEU A 266 -18.17 -5.93 -13.58
N ALA A 267 -18.08 -7.20 -13.20
CA ALA A 267 -18.42 -8.33 -14.06
C ALA A 267 -19.91 -8.33 -14.41
N VAL A 268 -20.79 -8.19 -13.42
CA VAL A 268 -22.25 -8.05 -13.61
C VAL A 268 -22.57 -6.89 -14.54
N LEU A 269 -21.90 -5.74 -14.37
CA LEU A 269 -22.05 -4.62 -15.29
C LEU A 269 -21.66 -4.97 -16.74
N TYR A 270 -20.61 -5.78 -16.95
CA TYR A 270 -20.21 -6.18 -18.29
C TYR A 270 -21.15 -7.23 -18.89
N ASP A 271 -21.75 -8.11 -18.07
CA ASP A 271 -22.83 -9.01 -18.51
C ASP A 271 -24.06 -8.22 -18.98
N ASP A 272 -24.49 -7.20 -18.23
CA ASP A 272 -25.58 -6.30 -18.62
C ASP A 272 -25.29 -5.56 -19.94
N LEU A 273 -24.00 -5.40 -20.28
CA LEU A 273 -23.52 -4.79 -21.51
C LEU A 273 -23.20 -5.82 -22.62
N GLU A 274 -23.47 -7.11 -22.37
CA GLU A 274 -23.19 -8.23 -23.27
C GLU A 274 -21.70 -8.36 -23.67
N ASP A 275 -20.78 -7.89 -22.82
CA ASP A 275 -19.32 -7.97 -23.01
C ASP A 275 -18.73 -9.15 -22.22
N ALA A 276 -19.04 -10.37 -22.70
CA ALA A 276 -18.71 -11.63 -22.03
C ALA A 276 -17.22 -11.79 -21.71
N GLU A 277 -16.32 -11.36 -22.62
CA GLU A 277 -14.87 -11.47 -22.42
C GLU A 277 -14.41 -10.66 -21.20
N LYS A 278 -14.92 -9.42 -21.05
CA LYS A 278 -14.59 -8.60 -19.87
C LYS A 278 -15.27 -9.10 -18.61
N ALA A 279 -16.51 -9.58 -18.71
CA ALA A 279 -17.23 -10.13 -17.57
C ALA A 279 -16.49 -11.33 -16.98
N GLU A 280 -16.12 -12.30 -17.82
CA GLU A 280 -15.37 -13.50 -17.43
C GLU A 280 -14.08 -13.15 -16.68
N ALA A 281 -13.27 -12.25 -17.26
CA ALA A 281 -12.02 -11.82 -16.65
C ALA A 281 -12.22 -11.20 -15.26
N GLN A 282 -13.32 -10.47 -15.05
CA GLN A 282 -13.64 -9.90 -13.74
C GLN A 282 -14.23 -10.93 -12.78
N TYR A 283 -15.06 -11.87 -13.24
CA TYR A 283 -15.56 -12.96 -12.39
C TYR A 283 -14.44 -13.88 -11.92
N GLN A 284 -13.45 -14.21 -12.75
CA GLN A 284 -12.29 -14.99 -12.34
C GLN A 284 -11.52 -14.31 -11.20
N LEU A 285 -11.33 -12.98 -11.28
CA LEU A 285 -10.70 -12.21 -10.21
C LEU A 285 -11.56 -12.13 -8.94
N ALA A 286 -12.89 -12.14 -9.08
CA ALA A 286 -13.81 -12.18 -7.95
C ALA A 286 -13.81 -13.56 -7.26
N ALA A 287 -13.80 -14.65 -8.04
CA ALA A 287 -13.72 -16.03 -7.55
C ALA A 287 -12.43 -16.29 -6.77
N GLN A 288 -11.29 -15.75 -7.23
CA GLN A 288 -10.01 -15.79 -6.49
C GLN A 288 -10.03 -15.02 -5.17
N GLY A 289 -11.00 -14.13 -4.98
CA GLY A 289 -11.20 -13.35 -3.76
C GLY A 289 -12.41 -13.81 -2.94
N ASP A 290 -12.75 -15.10 -3.05
CA ASP A 290 -13.77 -15.80 -2.27
C ASP A 290 -15.21 -15.32 -2.52
N ILE A 291 -15.50 -14.76 -3.70
CA ILE A 291 -16.88 -14.46 -4.11
C ILE A 291 -17.48 -15.67 -4.80
N THR A 292 -18.15 -16.52 -4.03
CA THR A 292 -18.75 -17.78 -4.52
C THR A 292 -19.80 -17.57 -5.60
N ALA A 293 -20.54 -16.46 -5.57
CA ALA A 293 -21.49 -16.08 -6.63
C ALA A 293 -20.82 -15.89 -8.01
N ALA A 294 -19.50 -15.65 -8.06
CA ALA A 294 -18.78 -15.57 -9.33
C ALA A 294 -18.71 -16.93 -10.04
N PHE A 295 -18.60 -18.04 -9.30
CA PHE A 295 -18.61 -19.40 -9.89
C PHE A 295 -19.94 -19.74 -10.55
N VAL A 296 -21.06 -19.24 -10.00
CA VAL A 296 -22.38 -19.38 -10.65
C VAL A 296 -22.36 -18.73 -12.02
N SER A 297 -21.86 -17.50 -12.12
CA SER A 297 -21.85 -16.73 -13.36
C SER A 297 -20.87 -17.33 -14.39
N LEU A 298 -19.67 -17.73 -13.95
CA LEU A 298 -18.71 -18.44 -14.81
C LEU A 298 -19.25 -19.77 -15.32
N GLY A 299 -19.92 -20.55 -14.46
CA GLY A 299 -20.56 -21.80 -14.87
C GLY A 299 -21.67 -21.61 -15.90
N GLN A 300 -22.48 -20.54 -15.75
CA GLN A 300 -23.50 -20.18 -16.75
C GLN A 300 -22.88 -19.79 -18.09
N GLN A 301 -21.79 -19.02 -18.07
CA GLN A 301 -21.07 -18.65 -19.27
C GLN A 301 -20.47 -19.88 -19.97
N ALA A 302 -19.86 -20.81 -19.22
CA ALA A 302 -19.35 -22.06 -19.76
C ALA A 302 -20.46 -22.93 -20.38
N ILE A 303 -21.65 -22.99 -19.77
CA ILE A 303 -22.82 -23.66 -20.36
C ILE A 303 -23.23 -23.00 -21.68
N ALA A 304 -23.27 -21.67 -21.73
CA ALA A 304 -23.61 -20.93 -22.95
C ALA A 304 -22.59 -21.18 -24.08
N ASN A 305 -21.31 -21.37 -23.73
CA ASN A 305 -20.24 -21.73 -24.66
C ASN A 305 -20.22 -23.22 -25.04
N GLN A 306 -21.12 -24.04 -24.46
CA GLN A 306 -21.16 -25.50 -24.59
C GLN A 306 -19.98 -26.25 -23.95
N ASP A 307 -19.21 -25.57 -23.10
CA ASP A 307 -18.10 -26.13 -22.32
C ASP A 307 -18.62 -26.77 -21.02
N TYR A 308 -19.49 -27.77 -21.15
CA TYR A 308 -20.25 -28.33 -20.02
C TYR A 308 -19.37 -28.93 -18.91
N ASN A 309 -18.23 -29.53 -19.26
CA ASN A 309 -17.30 -30.07 -18.26
C ASN A 309 -16.67 -28.97 -17.42
N GLU A 310 -16.33 -27.83 -18.04
CA GLU A 310 -15.79 -26.67 -17.34
C GLU A 310 -16.86 -26.05 -16.43
N ALA A 311 -18.10 -25.94 -16.90
CA ALA A 311 -19.21 -25.46 -16.09
C ALA A 311 -19.43 -26.28 -14.81
N ILE A 312 -19.36 -27.61 -14.92
CA ILE A 312 -19.47 -28.52 -13.78
C ILE A 312 -18.28 -28.34 -12.85
N ALA A 313 -17.06 -28.29 -13.37
CA ALA A 313 -15.85 -28.09 -12.57
C ALA A 313 -15.90 -26.79 -11.77
N LEU A 314 -16.26 -25.67 -12.41
CA LEU A 314 -16.43 -24.37 -11.76
C LEU A 314 -17.52 -24.41 -10.68
N SER A 315 -18.63 -25.10 -10.95
CA SER A 315 -19.74 -25.19 -10.01
C SER A 315 -19.36 -26.03 -8.77
N LEU A 316 -18.62 -27.12 -8.97
CA LEU A 316 -18.08 -27.95 -7.89
C LEU A 316 -17.04 -27.19 -7.04
N GLU A 317 -16.15 -26.42 -7.68
CA GLU A 317 -15.19 -25.57 -6.96
C GLU A 317 -15.92 -24.52 -6.10
N GLY A 318 -16.98 -23.92 -6.63
CA GLY A 318 -17.83 -23.00 -5.86
C GLY A 318 -18.52 -23.65 -4.66
N LEU A 319 -18.94 -24.92 -4.79
CA LEU A 319 -19.54 -25.69 -3.68
C LEU A 319 -18.51 -26.05 -2.62
N GLU A 320 -17.29 -26.45 -3.02
CA GLU A 320 -16.18 -26.74 -2.10
C GLU A 320 -15.84 -25.52 -1.24
N GLN A 321 -15.82 -24.32 -1.82
CA GLN A 321 -15.59 -23.08 -1.06
C GLN A 321 -16.69 -22.79 -0.02
N GLN A 322 -17.92 -23.28 -0.24
CA GLN A 322 -19.03 -23.05 0.67
C GLN A 322 -19.15 -24.09 1.78
N GLU A 323 -18.61 -25.30 1.58
CA GLU A 323 -18.74 -26.40 2.54
C GLU A 323 -18.23 -26.02 3.94
N ASP A 324 -17.17 -25.21 3.99
CA ASP A 324 -16.55 -24.72 5.22
C ASP A 324 -17.04 -23.34 5.68
N ASP A 325 -17.91 -22.67 4.92
CA ASP A 325 -18.39 -21.31 5.22
C ASP A 325 -19.79 -21.30 5.87
N PRO A 326 -19.91 -21.10 7.20
CA PRO A 326 -21.21 -21.01 7.88
C PRO A 326 -22.02 -19.77 7.48
N SER A 327 -21.44 -18.83 6.74
CA SER A 327 -22.11 -17.65 6.17
C SER A 327 -22.44 -17.78 4.68
N ALA A 328 -22.24 -18.96 4.09
CA ALA A 328 -22.58 -19.23 2.69
C ALA A 328 -24.04 -18.89 2.40
N ASN A 329 -24.28 -18.20 1.28
CA ASN A 329 -25.62 -17.88 0.82
C ASN A 329 -26.29 -19.14 0.24
N PRO A 330 -27.39 -19.65 0.83
CA PRO A 330 -28.08 -20.84 0.33
C PRO A 330 -28.52 -20.74 -1.12
N GLU A 331 -28.88 -19.52 -1.57
CA GLU A 331 -29.25 -19.25 -2.96
C GLU A 331 -28.10 -19.52 -3.93
N THR A 332 -26.86 -19.20 -3.53
CA THR A 332 -25.68 -19.49 -4.34
C THR A 332 -25.45 -21.00 -4.44
N THR A 333 -25.60 -21.74 -3.34
CA THR A 333 -25.52 -23.21 -3.34
C THR A 333 -26.54 -23.84 -4.29
N VAL A 334 -27.79 -23.37 -4.21
CA VAL A 334 -28.88 -23.80 -5.11
C VAL A 334 -28.51 -23.53 -6.57
N ASN A 335 -28.02 -22.33 -6.88
CA ASN A 335 -27.65 -21.97 -8.25
C ASN A 335 -26.46 -22.77 -8.79
N LEU A 336 -25.49 -23.14 -7.95
CA LEU A 336 -24.37 -24.01 -8.34
C LEU A 336 -24.86 -25.43 -8.70
N TYR A 337 -25.73 -26.02 -7.87
CA TYR A 337 -26.35 -27.31 -8.20
C TYR A 337 -27.21 -27.25 -9.46
N ARG A 338 -27.96 -26.16 -9.65
CA ARG A 338 -28.74 -25.93 -10.90
C ARG A 338 -27.83 -25.87 -12.12
N ASN A 339 -26.67 -25.21 -12.03
CA ASN A 339 -25.70 -25.18 -13.12
C ASN A 339 -25.17 -26.59 -13.46
N ILE A 340 -24.81 -27.39 -12.44
CA ILE A 340 -24.38 -28.78 -12.63
C ILE A 340 -25.45 -29.58 -13.35
N ALA A 341 -26.69 -29.54 -12.84
CA ALA A 341 -27.79 -30.27 -13.42
C ALA A 341 -28.09 -29.83 -14.85
N TRP A 342 -28.11 -28.53 -15.11
CA TRP A 342 -28.36 -28.00 -16.44
C TRP A 342 -27.25 -28.37 -17.43
N ALA A 343 -25.98 -28.30 -17.02
CA ALA A 343 -24.85 -28.75 -17.83
C ALA A 343 -24.97 -30.24 -18.19
N ARG A 344 -25.34 -31.10 -17.22
CA ARG A 344 -25.55 -32.54 -17.44
C ARG A 344 -26.70 -32.84 -18.40
N VAL A 345 -27.83 -32.14 -18.25
CA VAL A 345 -28.96 -32.25 -19.19
C VAL A 345 -28.54 -31.84 -20.59
N GLN A 346 -27.76 -30.78 -20.73
CA GLN A 346 -27.26 -30.35 -22.03
C GLN A 346 -26.25 -31.32 -22.64
N GLN A 347 -25.36 -31.93 -21.84
CA GLN A 347 -24.49 -33.02 -22.29
C GLN A 347 -25.30 -34.20 -22.85
N ALA A 348 -26.31 -34.64 -22.10
CA ALA A 348 -27.19 -35.74 -22.48
C ALA A 348 -28.01 -35.47 -23.76
N ASN A 349 -28.26 -34.19 -24.10
CA ASN A 349 -29.01 -33.79 -25.29
C ASN A 349 -28.12 -33.47 -26.51
N THR A 350 -26.88 -33.00 -26.29
CA THR A 350 -26.01 -32.49 -27.35
C THR A 350 -25.17 -33.61 -27.99
N ASP A 351 -24.72 -34.58 -27.20
CA ASP A 351 -23.83 -35.64 -27.68
C ASP A 351 -24.63 -36.79 -28.31
N LEU A 352 -24.67 -36.78 -29.64
CA LEU A 352 -25.37 -37.75 -30.47
C LEU A 352 -24.73 -39.15 -30.47
N GLU A 353 -23.51 -39.28 -29.95
CA GLU A 353 -22.77 -40.55 -29.90
C GLU A 353 -22.91 -41.26 -28.54
N LEU A 354 -23.55 -40.63 -27.54
CA LEU A 354 -23.80 -41.23 -26.23
C LEU A 354 -24.64 -42.51 -26.35
N SER A 355 -24.20 -43.56 -25.66
CA SER A 355 -25.05 -44.71 -25.41
C SER A 355 -26.19 -44.36 -24.46
N SER A 356 -27.30 -45.09 -24.53
CA SER A 356 -28.43 -44.91 -23.61
C SER A 356 -28.02 -45.05 -22.13
N THR A 357 -27.01 -45.88 -21.85
CA THR A 357 -26.44 -46.05 -20.51
C THR A 357 -25.66 -44.83 -20.04
N GLU A 358 -24.88 -44.19 -20.92
CA GLU A 358 -24.13 -42.98 -20.54
C GLU A 358 -25.08 -41.79 -20.38
N GLN A 359 -26.11 -41.71 -21.22
CA GLN A 359 -27.17 -40.71 -21.09
C GLN A 359 -27.90 -40.82 -19.75
N ASP A 360 -28.27 -42.03 -19.33
CA ASP A 360 -28.94 -42.26 -18.04
C ASP A 360 -28.08 -41.89 -16.83
N VAL A 361 -26.76 -42.14 -16.90
CA VAL A 361 -25.81 -41.69 -15.87
C VAL A 361 -25.81 -40.16 -15.75
N LEU A 362 -25.73 -39.43 -16.86
CA LEU A 362 -25.76 -37.97 -16.86
C LEU A 362 -27.07 -37.42 -16.29
N LEU A 363 -28.21 -38.02 -16.64
CA LEU A 363 -29.52 -37.62 -16.14
C LEU A 363 -29.70 -37.96 -14.66
N THR A 364 -29.13 -39.08 -14.20
CA THR A 364 -29.12 -39.44 -12.77
C THR A 364 -28.28 -38.46 -11.95
N ASP A 365 -27.09 -38.09 -12.44
CA ASP A 365 -26.27 -37.03 -11.83
C ASP A 365 -27.04 -35.71 -11.75
N ALA A 366 -27.77 -35.34 -12.82
CA ALA A 366 -28.57 -34.12 -12.85
C ALA A 366 -29.72 -34.16 -11.84
N ARG A 367 -30.40 -35.31 -11.73
CA ARG A 367 -31.48 -35.55 -10.76
C ARG A 367 -30.98 -35.37 -9.33
N GLU A 368 -29.87 -36.01 -8.96
CA GLU A 368 -29.30 -35.92 -7.61
C GLU A 368 -28.94 -34.48 -7.23
N ALA A 369 -28.34 -33.73 -8.17
CA ALA A 369 -28.03 -32.31 -7.96
C ALA A 369 -29.31 -31.47 -7.75
N LEU A 370 -30.37 -31.72 -8.53
CA LEU A 370 -31.65 -31.01 -8.40
C LEU A 370 -32.41 -31.36 -7.13
N GLU A 371 -32.41 -32.63 -6.72
CA GLU A 371 -33.03 -33.07 -5.46
C GLU A 371 -32.31 -32.44 -4.26
N THR A 372 -30.98 -32.34 -4.32
CA THR A 372 -30.19 -31.62 -3.31
C THR A 372 -30.57 -30.14 -3.27
N ALA A 373 -30.63 -29.47 -4.44
CA ALA A 373 -31.05 -28.08 -4.54
C ALA A 373 -32.49 -27.85 -4.04
N LEU A 374 -33.41 -28.75 -4.36
CA LEU A 374 -34.81 -28.72 -3.92
C LEU A 374 -34.94 -28.87 -2.40
N SER A 375 -34.04 -29.63 -1.76
CA SER A 375 -34.03 -29.76 -0.30
C SER A 375 -33.66 -28.44 0.40
N ILE A 376 -32.94 -27.55 -0.28
CA ILE A 376 -32.52 -26.23 0.21
C ILE A 376 -33.61 -25.19 -0.07
N ASP A 377 -34.11 -25.14 -1.33
CA ASP A 377 -35.23 -24.27 -1.72
C ASP A 377 -36.34 -25.07 -2.44
N PRO A 378 -37.34 -25.57 -1.69
CA PRO A 378 -38.43 -26.35 -2.26
C PRO A 378 -39.35 -25.56 -3.22
N ASN A 379 -39.34 -24.23 -3.14
CA ASN A 379 -40.26 -23.36 -3.88
C ASN A 379 -39.59 -22.69 -5.09
N ASP A 380 -38.34 -23.04 -5.43
CA ASP A 380 -37.70 -22.57 -6.66
C ASP A 380 -38.39 -23.23 -7.88
N GLY A 381 -39.07 -22.41 -8.67
CA GLY A 381 -39.80 -22.87 -9.85
C GLY A 381 -38.90 -23.48 -10.92
N ALA A 382 -37.67 -22.97 -11.10
CA ALA A 382 -36.74 -23.48 -12.11
C ALA A 382 -36.18 -24.86 -11.73
N ILE A 383 -35.94 -25.12 -10.44
CA ILE A 383 -35.58 -26.47 -9.97
C ILE A 383 -36.69 -27.46 -10.29
N ASN A 384 -37.95 -27.11 -9.97
CA ASN A 384 -39.09 -27.98 -10.25
C ASN A 384 -39.26 -28.23 -11.76
N CYS A 385 -39.08 -27.21 -12.61
CA CYS A 385 -39.13 -27.38 -14.07
C CYS A 385 -38.00 -28.27 -14.61
N LEU A 386 -36.76 -28.06 -14.16
CA LEU A 386 -35.61 -28.86 -14.57
C LEU A 386 -35.74 -30.32 -14.12
N LEU A 387 -36.22 -30.54 -12.89
CA LEU A 387 -36.42 -31.88 -12.36
C LEU A 387 -37.54 -32.60 -13.10
N ALA A 388 -38.64 -31.92 -13.40
CA ALA A 388 -39.70 -32.47 -14.25
C ALA A 388 -39.17 -32.90 -15.62
N GLN A 389 -38.31 -32.07 -16.23
CA GLN A 389 -37.68 -32.39 -17.52
C GLN A 389 -36.80 -33.64 -17.43
N VAL A 390 -35.96 -33.76 -16.39
CA VAL A 390 -35.10 -34.95 -16.20
C VAL A 390 -35.94 -36.21 -16.00
N LEU A 391 -36.94 -36.15 -15.13
CA LEU A 391 -37.85 -37.28 -14.85
C LEU A 391 -38.64 -37.70 -16.08
N ASP A 392 -39.13 -36.76 -16.87
CA ASP A 392 -39.86 -37.00 -18.11
C ASP A 392 -38.99 -37.70 -19.17
N ILE A 393 -37.70 -37.34 -19.28
CA ILE A 393 -36.74 -38.04 -20.16
C ILE A 393 -36.48 -39.47 -19.66
N GLN A 394 -36.44 -39.68 -18.34
CA GLN A 394 -36.26 -40.99 -17.72
C GLN A 394 -37.53 -41.86 -17.74
N GLY A 395 -38.69 -41.28 -18.08
CA GLY A 395 -39.99 -41.97 -18.04
C GLY A 395 -40.52 -42.21 -16.62
N ASP A 396 -40.11 -41.38 -15.66
CA ASP A 396 -40.56 -41.45 -14.27
C ASP A 396 -41.95 -40.76 -14.13
N PRO A 397 -42.99 -41.46 -13.63
CA PRO A 397 -44.34 -40.90 -13.52
C PRO A 397 -44.42 -39.67 -12.59
N ASP A 398 -43.49 -39.52 -11.66
CA ASP A 398 -43.44 -38.36 -10.75
C ASP A 398 -43.20 -37.03 -11.51
N ALA A 399 -42.78 -37.10 -12.78
CA ALA A 399 -42.57 -35.93 -13.64
C ALA A 399 -43.80 -35.00 -13.70
N LEU A 400 -45.02 -35.55 -13.71
CA LEU A 400 -46.26 -34.75 -13.84
C LEU A 400 -46.48 -33.83 -12.64
N ASP A 401 -46.19 -34.29 -11.42
CA ASP A 401 -46.31 -33.49 -10.20
C ASP A 401 -45.32 -32.31 -10.23
N PHE A 402 -44.10 -32.55 -10.70
CA PHE A 402 -43.10 -31.51 -10.85
C PHE A 402 -43.43 -30.54 -11.99
N TRP A 403 -44.03 -31.00 -13.11
CA TRP A 403 -44.52 -30.11 -14.16
C TRP A 403 -45.66 -29.21 -13.67
N GLN A 404 -46.54 -29.73 -12.81
CA GLN A 404 -47.57 -28.92 -12.18
C GLN A 404 -46.96 -27.84 -11.27
N ARG A 405 -46.04 -28.22 -10.38
CA ARG A 405 -45.32 -27.25 -9.52
C ARG A 405 -44.54 -26.21 -10.32
N CYS A 406 -43.89 -26.63 -11.42
CA CYS A 406 -43.23 -25.73 -12.35
C CYS A 406 -44.18 -24.63 -12.85
N LEU A 407 -45.43 -24.96 -13.21
CA LEU A 407 -46.42 -23.97 -13.64
C LEU A 407 -46.93 -23.06 -12.52
N GLU A 408 -47.06 -23.59 -11.31
CA GLU A 408 -47.52 -22.86 -10.12
C GLU A 408 -46.47 -21.85 -9.63
N LEU A 409 -45.19 -22.23 -9.66
CA LEU A 409 -44.08 -21.46 -9.08
C LEU A 409 -43.43 -20.49 -10.08
N THR A 410 -43.55 -20.72 -11.39
CA THR A 410 -42.97 -19.81 -12.40
C THR A 410 -43.96 -18.74 -12.86
N SER A 411 -43.45 -17.59 -13.31
CA SER A 411 -44.28 -16.49 -13.81
C SER A 411 -44.36 -16.46 -15.34
N GLY A 412 -43.33 -16.97 -16.02
CA GLY A 412 -43.21 -16.92 -17.49
C GLY A 412 -42.73 -15.56 -18.01
N THR A 413 -42.14 -14.73 -17.16
CA THR A 413 -41.53 -13.45 -17.55
C THR A 413 -40.12 -13.62 -18.10
N ASN A 414 -39.41 -14.67 -17.67
CA ASN A 414 -38.10 -15.06 -18.18
C ASN A 414 -38.27 -15.92 -19.46
N PRO A 415 -37.56 -15.63 -20.56
CA PRO A 415 -37.59 -16.45 -21.78
C PRO A 415 -37.30 -17.95 -21.54
N ALA A 416 -36.40 -18.29 -20.61
CA ALA A 416 -36.10 -19.69 -20.27
C ALA A 416 -37.29 -20.37 -19.59
N GLU A 417 -37.97 -19.67 -18.65
CA GLU A 417 -39.19 -20.18 -18.01
C GLU A 417 -40.32 -20.39 -19.00
N LEU A 418 -40.40 -19.55 -20.04
CA LEU A 418 -41.46 -19.65 -21.04
C LEU A 418 -41.43 -21.01 -21.75
N GLN A 419 -40.24 -21.50 -22.11
CA GLN A 419 -40.10 -22.80 -22.76
C GLN A 419 -40.56 -23.94 -21.84
N TRP A 420 -40.09 -23.96 -20.59
CA TRP A 420 -40.53 -24.97 -19.62
C TRP A 420 -42.03 -24.96 -19.37
N ARG A 421 -42.65 -23.78 -19.27
CA ARG A 421 -44.10 -23.66 -19.08
C ARG A 421 -44.89 -24.20 -20.27
N LEU A 422 -44.38 -24.03 -21.49
CA LEU A 422 -45.02 -24.60 -22.68
C LEU A 422 -44.94 -26.13 -22.66
N THR A 423 -43.77 -26.70 -22.38
CA THR A 423 -43.59 -28.14 -22.22
C THR A 423 -44.47 -28.71 -21.11
N ALA A 424 -44.51 -28.05 -19.95
CA ALA A 424 -45.35 -28.46 -18.82
C ALA A 424 -46.83 -28.58 -19.19
N ARG A 425 -47.37 -27.57 -19.89
CA ARG A 425 -48.77 -27.57 -20.35
C ARG A 425 -49.06 -28.68 -21.34
N GLU A 426 -48.14 -28.91 -22.27
CA GLU A 426 -48.26 -30.00 -23.25
C GLU A 426 -48.29 -31.36 -22.57
N ARG A 427 -47.35 -31.62 -21.65
CA ARG A 427 -47.26 -32.89 -20.91
C ARG A 427 -48.50 -33.16 -20.05
N LEU A 428 -48.97 -32.16 -19.32
CA LEU A 428 -50.18 -32.29 -18.49
C LEU A 428 -51.44 -32.53 -19.34
N MET A 429 -51.57 -31.87 -20.49
CA MET A 429 -52.70 -32.09 -21.41
C MET A 429 -52.71 -33.52 -21.98
N ILE A 430 -51.54 -34.05 -22.35
CA ILE A 430 -51.43 -35.43 -22.86
C ILE A 430 -51.85 -36.42 -21.77
N ALA A 431 -51.36 -36.26 -20.54
CA ALA A 431 -51.71 -37.12 -19.42
C ALA A 431 -53.23 -37.06 -19.07
N GLU A 432 -53.85 -35.88 -19.14
CA GLU A 432 -55.30 -35.73 -18.99
C GLU A 432 -56.08 -36.45 -20.11
N SER A 433 -55.56 -36.46 -21.34
CA SER A 433 -56.21 -37.15 -22.46
C SER A 433 -56.07 -38.67 -22.40
N ASP A 434 -54.93 -39.19 -21.92
CA ASP A 434 -54.69 -40.62 -21.76
C ASP A 434 -55.58 -41.19 -20.65
N THR A 435 -55.71 -40.46 -19.53
CA THR A 435 -56.63 -40.84 -18.43
C THR A 435 -58.10 -40.76 -18.81
N ALA A 436 -58.49 -39.88 -19.74
CA ALA A 436 -59.86 -39.81 -20.24
C ALA A 436 -60.20 -40.96 -21.22
N GLY A 437 -59.23 -41.37 -22.06
CA GLY A 437 -59.41 -42.50 -22.99
C GLY A 437 -59.49 -43.86 -22.29
N GLU A 438 -58.79 -44.04 -21.17
CA GLU A 438 -58.78 -45.29 -20.41
C GLU A 438 -60.09 -45.54 -19.63
N VAL A 439 -60.92 -44.50 -19.44
CA VAL A 439 -62.25 -44.60 -18.80
C VAL A 439 -63.33 -45.02 -19.81
N ASP A 440 -63.16 -44.74 -21.10
CA ASP A 440 -64.15 -45.05 -22.15
C ASP A 440 -64.06 -46.51 -22.67
N ASP A 441 -62.96 -47.24 -22.38
CA ASP A 441 -62.74 -48.64 -22.79
C ASP A 441 -63.25 -49.69 -21.76
N VAL A 442 -63.98 -49.27 -20.71
CA VAL A 442 -64.56 -50.15 -19.68
C VAL A 442 -66.09 -50.05 -19.68
N ASP A 443 -66.75 -50.42 -20.77
CA ASP A 443 -68.16 -50.86 -20.77
C ASP A 443 -68.55 -51.42 -22.15
N GLU A 444 -68.08 -52.62 -22.47
CA GLU A 444 -68.77 -53.48 -23.44
C GLU A 444 -69.25 -54.74 -22.70
N PRO A 445 -70.55 -54.83 -22.32
CA PRO A 445 -71.06 -56.01 -21.65
C PRO A 445 -71.10 -57.19 -22.63
N ASP A 446 -70.38 -58.23 -22.25
CA ASP A 446 -70.33 -59.56 -22.85
C ASP A 446 -71.71 -60.23 -22.69
N ASP A 447 -72.62 -59.99 -23.63
CA ASP A 447 -73.92 -60.68 -23.70
C ASP A 447 -73.72 -62.13 -24.16
N ALA A 448 -73.40 -63.01 -23.20
CA ALA A 448 -73.45 -64.46 -23.35
C ALA A 448 -74.50 -65.09 -22.43
N ASP A 449 -75.59 -65.53 -23.07
CA ASP A 449 -76.52 -66.62 -22.75
C ASP A 449 -77.01 -66.83 -21.30
N THR A 450 -78.34 -66.87 -21.13
CA THR A 450 -79.02 -68.14 -20.75
C THR A 450 -80.54 -68.08 -20.91
N ASP A 451 -81.07 -69.16 -21.48
CA ASP A 451 -82.47 -69.57 -21.60
C ASP A 451 -83.30 -69.44 -20.30
N GLU A 452 -84.61 -69.13 -20.43
CA GLU A 452 -85.69 -69.99 -19.91
C GLU A 452 -87.11 -69.50 -20.30
N ALA A 453 -87.87 -70.44 -20.89
CA ALA A 453 -89.33 -70.69 -20.81
C ALA A 453 -90.37 -69.54 -20.92
N ASP A 454 -91.22 -69.56 -21.96
CA ASP A 454 -92.60 -70.09 -21.87
C ASP A 454 -93.42 -69.89 -23.17
N ASN A 455 -94.24 -70.91 -23.48
CA ASN A 455 -95.30 -71.07 -24.50
C ASN A 455 -94.94 -71.43 -25.96
#